data_AF-A0A6P4IVU4-F1
#
_entry.id   AF-A0A6P4IVU4-F1
#
_cell.length_a   1.000
_cell.length_b   1.000
_cell.length_c   1.000
_cell.angle_alpha   90.00
_cell.angle_beta   90.00
_cell.angle_gamma   90.00
#
_symmetry.space_group_name_H-M   'P 1'
#
loop_
_entity.id
_entity.type
_entity.pdbx_description
1 polymer ?
#
loop_
_entity_poly.entity_id
_entity_poly.type
_entity_poly.pdbx_seq_one_letter_code
_entity_poly.pdbx_strand_id
1 'polypeptide(L)'
;MTQAEIVKRLREEFDNEHNVEQKPKKKEDLLAATKKFHQRVLNLLTIHKVPYSKKEDEDTYEDYLLPDDNKSAPKKGKQQKLPRKELEDSDDEDVDERIASIKNKLRQKKGPTTERQQKRREAKKLKRSKGVQKLLLSSAKNLKNENVKHQKLKNGVVKAEHDADPEDTKAQIQPVKVQPVYNQEAKIVYSKVDFAANPGGKTKKSHQNPKEILKKLRDTKKHITELREKGEADKAAEIQTDIAWRKAFDKVEGKKVKDDTKLLQKAIKKRRVEKKKAKTKWSERKQKVEHDIQKRQKKRQENLDKRSKDKRNKKLKTASKKGRIIPGY
;
A
#
# COMPACT_ATOMS: atom_id res chain seq x y z
N MET A 1 45.61 -21.60 50.81
CA MET A 1 45.14 -20.90 49.59
C MET A 1 44.29 -19.73 50.01
N THR A 2 44.62 -18.54 49.54
CA THR A 2 43.86 -17.32 49.85
C THR A 2 42.59 -17.25 48.98
N GLN A 3 41.55 -16.55 49.42
CA GLN A 3 40.31 -16.36 48.63
C GLN A 3 40.59 -15.84 47.21
N ALA A 4 41.63 -15.02 47.04
CA ALA A 4 42.04 -14.51 45.74
C ALA A 4 42.60 -15.61 44.80
N GLU A 5 43.30 -16.61 45.34
CA GLU A 5 43.79 -17.76 44.56
C GLU A 5 42.67 -18.68 44.13
N ILE A 6 41.65 -18.86 44.97
CA ILE A 6 40.47 -19.67 44.66
C ILE A 6 39.68 -19.02 43.51
N VAL A 7 39.47 -17.70 43.57
CA VAL A 7 38.78 -16.97 42.50
C VAL A 7 39.58 -16.98 41.20
N LYS A 8 40.92 -16.89 41.26
CA LYS A 8 41.77 -17.04 40.07
C LYS A 8 41.65 -18.42 39.45
N ARG A 9 41.70 -19.49 40.26
CA ARG A 9 41.50 -20.86 39.75
C ARG A 9 40.12 -21.06 39.15
N LEU A 10 39.07 -20.58 39.81
CA LEU A 10 37.71 -20.67 39.27
C LEU A 10 37.57 -19.88 37.95
N ARG A 11 38.28 -18.75 37.81
CA ARG A 11 38.33 -17.98 36.57
C ARG A 11 39.09 -18.73 35.48
N GLU A 12 40.22 -19.33 35.80
CA GLU A 12 41.01 -20.15 34.88
C GLU A 12 40.27 -21.43 34.46
N GLU A 13 39.57 -22.09 35.38
CA GLU A 13 38.70 -23.23 35.09
C GLU A 13 37.53 -22.83 34.20
N PHE A 14 36.86 -21.72 34.52
CA PHE A 14 35.78 -21.18 33.69
C PHE A 14 36.28 -20.81 32.28
N ASP A 15 37.42 -20.13 32.19
CA ASP A 15 38.02 -19.76 30.92
C ASP A 15 38.46 -21.04 30.17
N ASN A 16 39.00 -22.07 30.82
CA ASN A 16 39.35 -23.34 30.17
C ASN A 16 38.11 -24.13 29.67
N GLU A 17 37.00 -24.13 30.42
CA GLU A 17 35.75 -24.76 30.00
C GLU A 17 35.11 -24.04 28.79
N HIS A 18 35.20 -22.71 28.75
CA HIS A 18 34.57 -21.89 27.72
C HIS A 18 35.49 -21.57 26.53
N ASN A 19 36.79 -21.82 26.67
CA ASN A 19 37.81 -21.62 25.65
C ASN A 19 38.21 -22.94 24.96
N VAL A 20 37.37 -23.98 25.08
CA VAL A 20 37.28 -25.01 24.04
C VAL A 20 36.85 -24.29 22.77
N GLU A 21 37.85 -23.92 21.98
CA GLU A 21 37.74 -23.42 20.62
C GLU A 21 36.51 -24.05 19.97
N GLN A 22 35.48 -23.24 19.74
CA GLN A 22 34.44 -23.61 18.79
C GLN A 22 35.13 -23.66 17.44
N LYS A 23 35.74 -24.81 17.13
CA LYS A 23 36.20 -25.14 15.78
C LYS A 23 35.08 -24.71 14.85
N PRO A 24 35.35 -23.91 13.80
CA PRO A 24 34.29 -23.38 12.95
C PRO A 24 33.49 -24.57 12.47
N LYS A 25 32.25 -24.71 12.97
CA LYS A 25 31.37 -25.81 12.58
C LYS A 25 31.30 -25.72 11.06
N LYS A 26 31.79 -26.76 10.37
CA LYS A 26 31.73 -26.86 8.91
C LYS A 26 30.33 -26.39 8.53
N LYS A 27 30.21 -25.38 7.67
CA LYS A 27 28.92 -24.84 7.22
C LYS A 27 28.07 -26.05 6.86
N GLU A 28 27.09 -26.39 7.71
CA GLU A 28 26.23 -27.52 7.41
C GLU A 28 25.57 -27.20 6.08
N ASP A 29 25.66 -28.12 5.12
CA ASP A 29 24.99 -27.93 3.84
C ASP A 29 23.55 -27.52 4.14
N LEU A 30 23.08 -26.45 3.51
CA LEU A 30 21.74 -25.91 3.77
C LEU A 30 20.69 -27.02 3.65
N LEU A 31 20.94 -28.01 2.78
CA LEU A 31 20.13 -29.20 2.60
C LEU A 31 20.11 -30.15 3.81
N ALA A 32 21.21 -30.28 4.54
CA ALA A 32 21.27 -31.04 5.79
C ALA A 32 20.57 -30.30 6.93
N ALA A 33 20.74 -28.97 7.01
CA ALA A 33 20.06 -28.13 7.99
C ALA A 33 18.53 -28.16 7.79
N THR A 34 18.06 -28.09 6.55
CA THR A 34 16.62 -28.20 6.23
C THR A 34 16.07 -29.58 6.54
N LYS A 35 16.82 -30.67 6.25
CA LYS A 35 16.43 -32.04 6.64
C LYS A 35 16.30 -32.19 8.15
N LYS A 36 17.27 -31.69 8.92
CA LYS A 36 17.23 -31.71 10.40
C LYS A 36 16.05 -30.89 10.94
N PHE A 37 15.81 -29.70 10.38
CA PHE A 37 14.68 -28.87 10.75
C PHE A 37 13.34 -29.55 10.46
N HIS A 38 13.20 -30.15 9.28
CA HIS A 38 12.00 -30.90 8.89
C HIS A 38 11.73 -32.08 9.83
N GLN A 39 12.76 -32.87 10.17
CA GLN A 39 12.63 -33.95 11.16
C GLN A 39 12.19 -33.44 12.53
N ARG A 40 12.73 -32.30 12.99
CA ARG A 40 12.31 -31.68 14.26
C ARG A 40 10.83 -31.27 14.23
N VAL A 41 10.36 -30.72 13.12
CA VAL A 41 8.96 -30.36 12.93
C VAL A 41 8.07 -31.60 12.96
N LEU A 42 8.42 -32.66 12.20
CA LEU A 42 7.67 -33.92 12.20
C LEU A 42 7.60 -34.56 13.60
N ASN A 43 8.70 -34.57 14.34
CA ASN A 43 8.72 -35.07 15.71
C ASN A 43 7.76 -34.26 16.61
N LEU A 44 7.74 -32.93 16.47
CA LEU A 44 6.85 -32.08 17.25
C LEU A 44 5.37 -32.33 16.91
N LEU A 45 5.03 -32.49 15.63
CA LEU A 45 3.66 -32.81 15.19
C LEU A 45 3.21 -34.18 15.74
N THR A 46 4.12 -35.15 15.76
CA THR A 46 3.87 -36.49 16.27
C THR A 46 3.67 -36.48 17.79
N ILE A 47 4.51 -35.76 18.54
CA ILE A 47 4.38 -35.59 20.00
C ILE A 47 3.03 -34.96 20.36
N HIS A 48 2.61 -33.93 19.61
CA HIS A 48 1.37 -33.22 19.87
C HIS A 48 0.13 -33.89 19.26
N LYS A 49 0.26 -35.11 18.69
CA LYS A 49 -0.83 -35.88 18.09
C LYS A 49 -1.70 -35.04 17.14
N VAL A 50 -1.06 -34.16 16.36
CA VAL A 50 -1.76 -33.34 15.37
C VAL A 50 -2.30 -34.30 14.31
N PRO A 51 -3.62 -34.37 14.09
CA PRO A 51 -4.18 -35.26 13.08
C PRO A 51 -3.60 -34.88 11.71
N TYR A 52 -2.96 -35.85 11.06
CA TYR A 52 -2.61 -35.74 9.65
C TYR A 52 -3.88 -35.46 8.86
N SER A 53 -3.86 -34.46 7.98
CA SER A 53 -4.94 -34.20 7.05
C SER A 53 -5.31 -35.52 6.37
N LYS A 54 -6.60 -35.85 6.33
CA LYS A 54 -7.04 -37.06 5.64
C LYS A 54 -6.65 -36.88 4.16
N LYS A 55 -6.37 -37.96 3.43
CA LYS A 55 -6.07 -37.88 1.99
C LYS A 55 -7.15 -37.11 1.20
N GLU A 56 -8.38 -37.13 1.69
CA GLU A 56 -9.52 -36.36 1.15
C GLU A 56 -9.35 -34.82 1.27
N ASP A 57 -8.60 -34.34 2.26
CA ASP A 57 -8.26 -32.92 2.43
C ASP A 57 -7.02 -32.51 1.59
N GLU A 58 -6.19 -33.48 1.18
CA GLU A 58 -5.05 -33.29 0.27
C GLU A 58 -5.53 -33.00 -1.16
N ASP A 59 -6.55 -33.75 -1.60
CA ASP A 59 -7.23 -33.53 -2.89
C ASP A 59 -7.89 -32.15 -2.95
N THR A 60 -8.37 -31.65 -1.79
CA THR A 60 -8.91 -30.29 -1.69
C THR A 60 -7.82 -29.25 -1.90
N TYR A 61 -6.58 -29.50 -1.51
CA TYR A 61 -5.47 -28.56 -1.69
C TYR A 61 -4.96 -28.51 -3.14
N GLU A 62 -4.93 -29.64 -3.85
CA GLU A 62 -4.54 -29.69 -5.27
C GLU A 62 -5.51 -28.95 -6.19
N ASP A 63 -6.81 -28.92 -5.87
CA ASP A 63 -7.82 -28.18 -6.66
C ASP A 63 -7.67 -26.64 -6.54
N TYR A 64 -6.94 -26.16 -5.52
CA TYR A 64 -6.57 -24.74 -5.38
C TYR A 64 -5.19 -24.39 -5.94
N LEU A 65 -4.37 -25.38 -6.31
CA LEU A 65 -3.15 -25.12 -7.09
C LEU A 65 -3.55 -24.97 -8.56
N LEU A 66 -3.25 -23.82 -9.15
CA LEU A 66 -3.43 -23.65 -10.60
C LEU A 66 -2.67 -24.78 -11.32
N PRO A 67 -3.31 -25.48 -12.28
CA PRO A 67 -2.60 -26.44 -13.10
C PRO A 67 -1.45 -25.72 -13.81
N ASP A 68 -0.22 -26.06 -13.45
CA ASP A 68 0.94 -25.76 -14.30
C ASP A 68 0.80 -26.63 -15.55
N ASP A 69 0.08 -26.10 -16.54
CA ASP A 69 0.01 -26.60 -17.91
C ASP A 69 1.39 -26.46 -18.59
N ASN A 70 2.37 -27.20 -18.08
CA ASN A 70 3.57 -27.62 -18.80
C ASN A 70 3.48 -29.13 -19.04
N LYS A 71 2.47 -29.52 -19.82
CA LYS A 71 2.58 -30.74 -20.64
C LYS A 71 3.59 -30.48 -21.74
N SER A 72 4.85 -30.74 -21.43
CA SER A 72 5.92 -30.94 -22.38
C SER A 72 5.61 -32.15 -23.27
N ALA A 73 5.33 -31.89 -24.55
CA ALA A 73 5.54 -32.87 -25.63
C ALA A 73 6.82 -32.49 -26.40
N PRO A 74 7.60 -33.47 -26.91
CA PRO A 74 9.00 -33.28 -27.24
C PRO A 74 9.16 -32.50 -28.55
N LYS A 75 9.85 -31.37 -28.52
CA LYS A 75 10.26 -30.67 -29.75
C LYS A 75 11.56 -31.29 -30.27
N LYS A 76 11.43 -32.25 -31.19
CA LYS A 76 12.39 -32.40 -32.30
C LYS A 76 12.05 -31.33 -33.35
N GLY A 77 13.00 -30.47 -33.72
CA GLY A 77 12.77 -29.45 -34.74
C GLY A 77 13.95 -28.50 -34.93
N LYS A 78 14.78 -28.83 -35.92
CA LYS A 78 15.95 -28.13 -36.47
C LYS A 78 15.88 -26.59 -36.39
N GLN A 79 16.99 -25.99 -35.95
CA GLN A 79 17.30 -24.59 -36.22
C GLN A 79 17.55 -24.42 -37.73
N GLN A 80 16.72 -23.64 -38.41
CA GLN A 80 17.05 -23.06 -39.71
C GLN A 80 17.25 -21.56 -39.53
N LYS A 81 18.49 -21.11 -39.71
CA LYS A 81 18.85 -19.70 -39.88
C LYS A 81 18.27 -19.21 -41.20
N LEU A 82 17.51 -18.12 -41.18
CA LEU A 82 17.15 -17.36 -42.37
C LEU A 82 18.19 -16.25 -42.58
N PRO A 83 18.62 -15.98 -43.82
CA PRO A 83 19.58 -14.94 -44.12
C PRO A 83 18.92 -13.55 -44.02
N ARG A 84 19.70 -12.63 -43.47
CA ARG A 84 19.42 -11.19 -43.40
C ARG A 84 19.54 -10.63 -44.82
N LYS A 85 18.44 -10.15 -45.41
CA LYS A 85 18.46 -9.40 -46.67
C LYS A 85 18.46 -7.91 -46.35
N GLU A 86 19.35 -7.21 -47.04
CA GLU A 86 19.72 -5.81 -46.84
C GLU A 86 18.55 -4.86 -47.16
N LEU A 87 18.54 -3.72 -46.47
CA LEU A 87 17.63 -2.61 -46.72
C LEU A 87 18.06 -1.89 -48.00
N GLU A 88 17.16 -1.83 -48.99
CA GLU A 88 17.21 -0.81 -50.03
C GLU A 88 16.16 0.25 -49.69
N ASP A 89 16.64 1.46 -49.44
CA ASP A 89 15.86 2.67 -49.17
C ASP A 89 15.23 3.16 -50.48
N SER A 90 13.93 2.92 -50.71
CA SER A 90 13.17 3.59 -51.79
C SER A 90 11.63 3.58 -51.67
N ASP A 91 11.07 3.52 -50.45
CA ASP A 91 9.60 3.43 -50.26
C ASP A 91 8.99 4.50 -49.31
N ASP A 92 9.63 5.67 -49.12
CA ASP A 92 9.10 6.68 -48.20
C ASP A 92 7.88 7.45 -48.75
N GLU A 93 7.75 7.60 -50.07
CA GLU A 93 6.62 8.30 -50.70
C GLU A 93 5.32 7.48 -50.61
N ASP A 94 5.42 6.15 -50.75
CA ASP A 94 4.28 5.23 -50.67
C ASP A 94 3.70 5.11 -49.26
N VAL A 95 4.52 5.32 -48.22
CA VAL A 95 4.07 5.27 -46.82
C VAL A 95 3.22 6.50 -46.50
N ASP A 96 3.60 7.68 -46.96
CA ASP A 96 2.86 8.91 -46.73
C ASP A 96 1.54 8.96 -47.51
N GLU A 97 1.52 8.49 -48.76
CA GLU A 97 0.29 8.32 -49.53
C GLU A 97 -0.64 7.26 -48.90
N ARG A 98 -0.08 6.18 -48.37
CA ARG A 98 -0.82 5.17 -47.62
C ARG A 98 -1.37 5.71 -46.31
N ILE A 99 -0.62 6.53 -45.59
CA ILE A 99 -1.07 7.21 -44.37
C ILE A 99 -2.16 8.25 -44.70
N ALA A 100 -2.03 8.99 -45.80
CA ALA A 100 -3.03 9.94 -46.28
C ALA A 100 -4.34 9.24 -46.67
N SER A 101 -4.26 8.10 -47.38
CA SER A 101 -5.44 7.31 -47.76
C SER A 101 -6.12 6.65 -46.53
N ILE A 102 -5.35 6.24 -45.51
CA ILE A 102 -5.88 5.74 -44.23
C ILE A 102 -6.55 6.87 -43.44
N LYS A 103 -5.96 8.06 -43.39
CA LYS A 103 -6.55 9.25 -42.74
C LYS A 103 -7.85 9.68 -43.43
N ASN A 104 -7.90 9.68 -44.76
CA ASN A 104 -9.11 10.00 -45.51
C ASN A 104 -10.20 8.93 -45.33
N LYS A 105 -9.86 7.64 -45.35
CA LYS A 105 -10.80 6.55 -45.00
C LYS A 105 -11.33 6.63 -43.56
N LEU A 106 -10.53 7.14 -42.61
CA LEU A 106 -10.98 7.39 -41.23
C LEU A 106 -11.90 8.62 -41.10
N ARG A 107 -11.74 9.64 -41.95
CA ARG A 107 -12.61 10.83 -41.99
C ARG A 107 -13.98 10.50 -42.59
N GLN A 108 -14.01 9.69 -43.66
CA GLN A 108 -15.24 9.26 -44.33
C GLN A 108 -16.08 8.27 -43.49
N LYS A 109 -15.47 7.52 -42.56
CA LYS A 109 -16.19 6.61 -41.64
C LYS A 109 -16.87 7.28 -40.44
N LYS A 110 -16.76 8.61 -40.30
CA LYS A 110 -17.57 9.37 -39.33
C LYS A 110 -18.65 10.10 -40.10
N GLY A 111 -19.84 9.49 -40.17
CA GLY A 111 -21.04 10.18 -40.66
C GLY A 111 -21.26 11.51 -39.93
N PRO A 112 -22.05 12.42 -40.51
CA PRO A 112 -22.25 13.77 -39.98
C PRO A 112 -22.67 13.69 -38.51
N THR A 113 -21.80 14.19 -37.64
CA THR A 113 -22.07 14.19 -36.20
C THR A 113 -23.22 15.15 -35.96
N THR A 114 -24.35 14.65 -35.45
CA THR A 114 -25.49 15.47 -35.05
C THR A 114 -25.02 16.66 -34.21
N GLU A 115 -25.63 17.83 -34.39
CA GLU A 115 -25.27 19.09 -33.71
C GLU A 115 -25.12 18.92 -32.19
N ARG A 116 -25.97 18.05 -31.60
CA ARG A 116 -25.91 17.65 -30.19
C ARG A 116 -24.60 16.99 -29.77
N GLN A 117 -23.95 16.21 -30.64
CA GLN A 117 -22.65 15.59 -30.37
C GLN A 117 -21.49 16.60 -30.51
N GLN A 118 -21.59 17.56 -31.44
CA GLN A 118 -20.62 18.65 -31.58
C GLN A 118 -20.65 19.55 -30.34
N LYS A 119 -21.83 20.00 -29.91
CA LYS A 119 -22.04 20.73 -28.65
C LYS A 119 -21.50 19.97 -27.43
N ARG A 120 -21.67 18.63 -27.37
CA ARG A 120 -21.09 17.80 -26.29
C ARG A 120 -19.56 17.76 -26.32
N ARG A 121 -18.93 17.75 -27.50
CA ARG A 121 -17.48 17.74 -27.66
C ARG A 121 -16.88 19.11 -27.31
N GLU A 122 -17.51 20.18 -27.76
CA GLU A 122 -17.15 21.55 -27.42
C GLU A 122 -17.30 21.82 -25.92
N ALA A 123 -18.43 21.41 -25.31
CA ALA A 123 -18.61 21.52 -23.87
C ALA A 123 -17.55 20.73 -23.07
N LYS A 124 -17.10 19.56 -23.56
CA LYS A 124 -16.01 18.79 -22.93
C LYS A 124 -14.65 19.47 -23.10
N LYS A 125 -14.37 20.06 -24.26
CA LYS A 125 -13.15 20.87 -24.50
C LYS A 125 -13.14 22.11 -23.60
N LEU A 126 -14.27 22.82 -23.51
CA LEU A 126 -14.45 24.01 -22.68
C LEU A 126 -14.34 23.69 -21.17
N LYS A 127 -14.82 22.51 -20.74
CA LYS A 127 -14.66 22.03 -19.35
C LYS A 127 -13.21 21.65 -19.04
N ARG A 128 -12.50 21.02 -19.99
CA ARG A 128 -11.06 20.72 -19.85
C ARG A 128 -10.24 22.00 -19.82
N SER A 129 -10.52 22.98 -20.69
CA SER A 129 -9.82 24.26 -20.70
C SER A 129 -10.12 25.10 -19.46
N LYS A 130 -11.37 25.14 -18.97
CA LYS A 130 -11.69 25.81 -17.68
C LYS A 130 -11.02 25.17 -16.48
N GLY A 131 -10.89 23.84 -16.44
CA GLY A 131 -10.16 23.14 -15.38
C GLY A 131 -8.67 23.43 -15.41
N VAL A 132 -8.06 23.41 -16.61
CA VAL A 132 -6.66 23.76 -16.82
C VAL A 132 -6.40 25.24 -16.53
N GLN A 133 -7.28 26.15 -16.96
CA GLN A 133 -7.21 27.57 -16.60
C GLN A 133 -7.30 27.76 -15.09
N LYS A 134 -8.24 27.12 -14.39
CA LYS A 134 -8.30 27.20 -12.92
C LYS A 134 -7.03 26.69 -12.25
N LEU A 135 -6.43 25.63 -12.76
CA LEU A 135 -5.17 25.10 -12.26
C LEU A 135 -4.02 26.09 -12.48
N LEU A 136 -3.91 26.67 -13.68
CA LEU A 136 -2.92 27.69 -14.02
C LEU A 136 -3.10 28.97 -13.18
N LEU A 137 -4.34 29.44 -13.00
CA LEU A 137 -4.65 30.58 -12.14
C LEU A 137 -4.33 30.28 -10.66
N SER A 138 -4.61 29.07 -10.17
CA SER A 138 -4.24 28.69 -8.80
C SER A 138 -2.73 28.57 -8.61
N SER A 139 -2.02 28.02 -9.61
CA SER A 139 -0.55 27.94 -9.62
C SER A 139 0.07 29.34 -9.63
N ALA A 140 -0.45 30.24 -10.48
CA ALA A 140 -0.01 31.63 -10.54
C ALA A 140 -0.27 32.41 -9.24
N LYS A 141 -1.40 32.16 -8.56
CA LYS A 141 -1.70 32.76 -7.24
C LYS A 141 -0.75 32.25 -6.16
N ASN A 142 -0.42 30.96 -6.18
CA ASN A 142 0.53 30.39 -5.22
C ASN A 142 1.94 30.94 -5.43
N LEU A 143 2.40 31.08 -6.68
CA LEU A 143 3.69 31.69 -7.01
C LEU A 143 3.76 33.17 -6.58
N LYS A 144 2.68 33.94 -6.78
CA LYS A 144 2.61 35.32 -6.27
C LYS A 144 2.69 35.38 -4.74
N ASN A 145 2.01 34.47 -4.03
CA ASN A 145 2.05 34.44 -2.57
C ASN A 145 3.42 34.02 -2.01
N GLU A 146 4.10 33.08 -2.66
CA GLU A 146 5.48 32.71 -2.33
C GLU A 146 6.42 33.90 -2.56
N ASN A 147 6.32 34.58 -3.71
CA ASN A 147 7.14 35.75 -4.01
C ASN A 147 6.89 36.92 -3.05
N VAL A 148 5.64 37.13 -2.61
CA VAL A 148 5.30 38.13 -1.58
C VAL A 148 5.90 37.75 -0.22
N LYS A 149 5.94 36.46 0.14
CA LYS A 149 6.64 36.00 1.35
C LYS A 149 8.15 36.23 1.23
N HIS A 150 8.76 35.89 0.09
CA HIS A 150 10.18 36.12 -0.14
C HIS A 150 10.54 37.61 -0.19
N GLN A 151 9.68 38.47 -0.72
CA GLN A 151 9.86 39.93 -0.67
C GLN A 151 9.67 40.49 0.74
N LYS A 152 8.69 40.01 1.52
CA LYS A 152 8.54 40.40 2.93
C LYS A 152 9.70 39.97 3.81
N LEU A 153 10.35 38.85 3.48
CA LEU A 153 11.58 38.40 4.14
C LEU A 153 12.82 39.20 3.68
N LYS A 154 12.80 39.78 2.48
CA LYS A 154 13.88 40.66 1.96
C LYS A 154 13.74 42.12 2.40
N ASN A 155 12.51 42.62 2.57
CA ASN A 155 12.23 44.01 2.93
C ASN A 155 12.07 44.22 4.46
N GLY A 156 12.45 43.24 5.28
CA GLY A 156 12.50 43.38 6.74
C GLY A 156 13.70 44.21 7.19
N VAL A 157 13.76 45.49 6.81
CA VAL A 157 14.65 46.51 7.39
C VAL A 157 13.87 47.84 7.48
N VAL A 158 13.95 48.47 8.66
CA VAL A 158 13.44 49.78 9.12
C VAL A 158 11.97 49.88 9.60
N LYS A 159 11.79 49.58 10.89
CA LYS A 159 11.20 50.55 11.84
C LYS A 159 11.65 50.14 13.25
N ALA A 160 12.59 50.91 13.79
CA ALA A 160 13.08 50.83 15.16
C ALA A 160 12.71 52.14 15.84
N GLU A 161 11.81 52.11 16.83
CA GLU A 161 11.71 53.11 17.91
C GLU A 161 11.13 52.43 19.17
N HIS A 162 11.86 52.60 20.29
CA HIS A 162 11.56 52.30 21.70
C HIS A 162 11.87 50.91 22.31
N ASP A 163 13.10 50.83 22.84
CA ASP A 163 13.48 50.50 24.24
C ASP A 163 12.80 49.35 24.98
N ALA A 164 13.47 48.19 24.98
CA ALA A 164 13.81 47.38 26.15
C ALA A 164 14.60 46.13 25.71
N ASP A 165 15.84 46.01 26.20
CA ASP A 165 16.75 44.85 26.29
C ASP A 165 16.65 43.67 25.28
N PRO A 166 17.73 43.38 24.53
CA PRO A 166 17.91 42.10 23.87
C PRO A 166 19.19 41.38 24.33
N GLU A 167 19.05 40.40 25.22
CA GLU A 167 19.89 39.20 25.19
C GLU A 167 19.36 38.25 24.11
N ASP A 168 20.27 37.46 23.52
CA ASP A 168 20.08 36.44 22.49
C ASP A 168 20.09 36.90 21.01
N THR A 169 21.32 36.93 20.50
CA THR A 169 21.72 36.95 19.10
C THR A 169 21.09 35.80 18.30
N LYS A 170 19.95 36.07 17.65
CA LYS A 170 19.41 35.20 16.60
C LYS A 170 20.09 35.49 15.26
N ALA A 171 21.35 35.08 15.15
CA ALA A 171 22.08 35.03 13.88
C ALA A 171 22.62 33.61 13.63
N GLN A 172 22.57 33.17 12.37
CA GLN A 172 23.07 31.89 11.82
C GLN A 172 22.16 30.66 11.95
N ILE A 173 21.13 30.59 11.09
CA ILE A 173 20.61 29.30 10.65
C ILE A 173 21.58 28.77 9.59
N GLN A 174 22.55 27.95 9.98
CA GLN A 174 23.33 27.16 9.02
C GLN A 174 22.43 26.06 8.41
N PRO A 175 22.57 25.75 7.11
CA PRO A 175 21.85 24.62 6.52
C PRO A 175 22.28 23.32 7.23
N VAL A 176 21.31 22.62 7.81
CA VAL A 176 21.53 21.34 8.50
C VAL A 176 22.15 20.35 7.51
N LYS A 177 23.42 19.97 7.75
CA LYS A 177 24.11 18.92 6.99
C LYS A 177 23.32 17.62 7.18
N VAL A 178 22.71 17.11 6.10
CA VAL A 178 21.93 15.88 6.14
C VAL A 178 22.90 14.70 6.16
N GLN A 179 23.02 14.05 7.31
CA GLN A 179 23.80 12.82 7.48
C GLN A 179 23.14 11.65 6.71
N PRO A 180 23.92 10.74 6.09
CA PRO A 180 23.37 9.54 5.49
C PRO A 180 22.71 8.66 6.55
N VAL A 181 21.44 8.30 6.32
CA VAL A 181 20.66 7.44 7.23
C VAL A 181 21.07 5.99 6.99
N TYR A 182 21.47 5.32 8.06
CA TYR A 182 21.89 3.92 8.06
C TYR A 182 20.79 3.01 8.63
N ASN A 183 20.56 1.87 7.98
CA ASN A 183 19.69 0.81 8.50
C ASN A 183 20.30 0.11 9.74
N GLN A 184 19.54 -0.77 10.40
CA GLN A 184 20.02 -1.64 11.49
C GLN A 184 21.26 -2.48 11.12
N GLU A 185 21.47 -2.75 9.83
CA GLU A 185 22.65 -3.44 9.29
C GLU A 185 23.79 -2.47 8.88
N ALA A 186 23.76 -1.22 9.31
CA ALA A 186 24.74 -0.18 8.95
C ALA A 186 24.97 -0.02 7.43
N LYS A 187 23.92 -0.20 6.62
CA LYS A 187 23.90 0.13 5.19
C LYS A 187 23.21 1.47 4.94
N ILE A 188 23.80 2.32 4.09
CA ILE A 188 23.21 3.59 3.66
C ILE A 188 21.93 3.31 2.88
N VAL A 189 20.80 3.87 3.31
CA VAL A 189 19.52 3.72 2.60
C VAL A 189 19.02 5.05 2.07
N TYR A 190 18.93 5.12 0.74
CA TYR A 190 18.49 6.29 -0.02
C TYR A 190 16.97 6.48 -0.05
N SER A 191 16.22 5.80 0.81
CA SER A 191 14.77 5.95 0.87
C SER A 191 14.44 7.17 1.74
N LYS A 192 13.59 8.07 1.23
CA LYS A 192 13.13 9.29 1.95
C LYS A 192 12.23 8.98 3.17
N VAL A 193 12.10 7.70 3.53
CA VAL A 193 11.26 7.21 4.61
C VAL A 193 12.19 6.59 5.66
N ASP A 194 12.30 7.28 6.79
CA ASP A 194 13.06 6.81 7.94
C ASP A 194 12.30 5.64 8.60
N PHE A 195 12.79 4.42 8.42
CA PHE A 195 12.32 3.23 9.16
C PHE A 195 13.12 3.02 10.45
N ALA A 196 14.19 3.80 10.66
CA ALA A 196 14.89 3.84 11.92
C ALA A 196 13.95 4.47 12.96
N ALA A 197 13.32 3.60 13.76
CA ALA A 197 12.48 3.97 14.87
C ALA A 197 13.20 4.98 15.77
N ASN A 198 12.75 6.24 15.77
CA ASN A 198 13.18 7.28 16.70
C ASN A 198 13.27 6.72 18.14
N PRO A 199 14.48 6.45 18.70
CA PRO A 199 14.63 5.97 20.06
C PRO A 199 14.56 7.15 21.05
N GLY A 200 13.44 7.87 21.00
CA GLY A 200 13.24 9.14 21.71
C GLY A 200 11.96 9.87 21.31
N GLY A 201 11.29 9.43 20.24
CA GLY A 201 9.95 9.89 19.92
C GLY A 201 8.99 9.40 20.99
N LYS A 202 8.60 10.28 21.95
CA LYS A 202 7.55 10.02 22.95
C LYS A 202 6.44 9.21 22.29
N THR A 203 6.28 7.95 22.68
CA THR A 203 5.21 7.10 22.18
C THR A 203 3.92 7.85 22.46
N LYS A 204 3.26 8.36 21.40
CA LYS A 204 1.99 9.05 21.56
C LYS A 204 1.06 8.02 22.16
N LYS A 205 0.79 8.12 23.47
CA LYS A 205 -0.13 7.23 24.18
C LYS A 205 -1.35 7.09 23.29
N SER A 206 -1.56 5.88 22.77
CA SER A 206 -2.65 5.61 21.83
C SER A 206 -3.92 6.08 22.51
N HIS A 207 -4.62 7.02 21.87
CA HIS A 207 -5.84 7.57 22.46
C HIS A 207 -6.81 6.41 22.66
N GLN A 208 -7.32 6.30 23.88
CA GLN A 208 -8.24 5.23 24.27
C GLN A 208 -9.45 5.18 23.32
N ASN A 209 -9.95 3.97 23.03
CA ASN A 209 -11.05 3.84 22.08
C ASN A 209 -12.27 4.62 22.58
N PRO A 210 -12.96 5.41 21.72
CA PRO A 210 -14.08 6.23 22.16
C PRO A 210 -15.25 5.41 22.71
N LYS A 211 -15.37 4.14 22.32
CA LYS A 211 -16.34 3.18 22.89
C LYS A 211 -16.01 2.81 24.34
N GLU A 212 -14.74 2.57 24.64
CA GLU A 212 -14.28 2.21 25.99
C GLU A 212 -14.43 3.40 26.93
N ILE A 213 -14.07 4.61 26.48
CA ILE A 213 -14.28 5.84 27.26
C ILE A 213 -15.77 6.00 27.60
N LEU A 214 -16.65 5.82 26.61
CA LEU A 214 -18.08 5.91 26.82
C LEU A 214 -18.62 4.82 27.74
N LYS A 215 -18.04 3.61 27.72
CA LYS A 215 -18.37 2.54 28.68
C LYS A 215 -17.96 2.96 30.10
N LYS A 216 -16.72 3.39 30.30
CA LYS A 216 -16.23 3.88 31.60
C LYS A 216 -17.12 4.99 32.18
N LEU A 217 -17.50 5.97 31.35
CA LEU A 217 -18.39 7.06 31.78
C LEU A 217 -19.80 6.59 32.15
N ARG A 218 -20.29 5.49 31.55
CA ARG A 218 -21.56 4.89 31.93
C ARG A 218 -21.43 4.15 33.24
N ASP A 219 -20.37 3.35 33.38
CA ASP A 219 -20.12 2.55 34.57
C ASP A 219 -19.89 3.46 35.80
N THR A 220 -19.16 4.56 35.65
CA THR A 220 -18.99 5.54 36.75
C THR A 220 -20.30 6.23 37.12
N LYS A 221 -21.12 6.59 36.13
CA LYS A 221 -22.45 7.17 36.39
C LYS A 221 -23.36 6.19 37.11
N LYS A 222 -23.38 4.92 36.67
CA LYS A 222 -24.15 3.85 37.30
C LYS A 222 -23.73 3.65 38.75
N HIS A 223 -22.42 3.60 39.00
CA HIS A 223 -21.92 3.45 40.36
C HIS A 223 -22.37 4.59 41.27
N ILE A 224 -22.30 5.84 40.79
CA ILE A 224 -22.78 7.02 41.54
C ILE A 224 -24.30 6.94 41.77
N THR A 225 -25.09 6.50 40.79
CA THR A 225 -26.55 6.36 40.96
C THR A 225 -26.90 5.23 41.92
N GLU A 226 -26.21 4.10 41.85
CA GLU A 226 -26.40 2.96 42.76
C GLU A 226 -26.09 3.33 44.22
N LEU A 227 -25.05 4.13 44.47
CA LEU A 227 -24.75 4.63 45.82
C LEU A 227 -25.82 5.59 46.34
N ARG A 228 -26.37 6.45 45.47
CA ARG A 228 -27.50 7.33 45.83
C ARG A 228 -28.77 6.55 46.15
N GLU A 229 -29.07 5.52 45.35
CA GLU A 229 -30.25 4.66 45.56
C GLU A 229 -30.15 3.86 46.86
N LYS A 230 -28.94 3.47 47.27
CA LYS A 230 -28.68 2.80 48.55
C LYS A 230 -28.76 3.73 49.78
N GLY A 231 -29.00 5.03 49.59
CA GLY A 231 -29.10 6.01 50.66
C GLY A 231 -27.76 6.61 51.10
N GLU A 232 -26.64 6.24 50.48
CA GLU A 232 -25.31 6.79 50.77
C GLU A 232 -25.03 8.05 49.92
N ALA A 233 -25.89 9.06 50.05
CA ALA A 233 -25.82 10.27 49.23
C ALA A 233 -24.52 11.06 49.42
N ASP A 234 -24.01 11.14 50.66
CA ASP A 234 -22.79 11.88 51.00
C ASP A 234 -21.56 11.27 50.34
N LYS A 235 -21.39 9.95 50.44
CA LYS A 235 -20.30 9.22 49.75
C LYS A 235 -20.37 9.39 48.23
N ALA A 236 -21.57 9.41 47.66
CA ALA A 236 -21.76 9.64 46.24
C ALA A 236 -21.36 11.07 45.81
N ALA A 237 -21.59 12.06 46.69
CA ALA A 237 -21.16 13.45 46.48
C ALA A 237 -19.63 13.58 46.56
N GLU A 238 -19.00 12.97 47.56
CA GLU A 238 -17.54 12.92 47.72
C GLU A 238 -16.84 12.30 46.50
N ILE A 239 -17.33 11.15 46.02
CA ILE A 239 -16.80 10.51 44.81
C ILE A 239 -16.95 11.43 43.59
N GLN A 240 -18.07 12.14 43.48
CA GLN A 240 -18.28 13.07 42.37
C GLN A 240 -17.31 14.26 42.45
N THR A 241 -17.06 14.81 43.64
CA THR A 241 -16.08 15.89 43.84
C THR A 241 -14.66 15.42 43.56
N ASP A 242 -14.28 14.24 44.02
CA ASP A 242 -12.96 13.66 43.79
C ASP A 242 -12.70 13.44 42.30
N ILE A 243 -13.69 12.91 41.57
CA ILE A 243 -13.59 12.76 40.12
C ILE A 243 -13.45 14.12 39.43
N ALA A 244 -14.17 15.15 39.91
CA ALA A 244 -14.07 16.49 39.34
C ALA A 244 -12.68 17.11 39.58
N TRP A 245 -12.13 16.98 40.79
CA TRP A 245 -10.79 17.45 41.14
C TRP A 245 -9.71 16.72 40.35
N ARG A 246 -9.77 15.39 40.27
CA ARG A 246 -8.83 14.60 39.46
C ARG A 246 -8.82 15.04 37.99
N LYS A 247 -9.99 15.33 37.42
CA LYS A 247 -10.11 15.86 36.05
C LYS A 247 -9.52 17.27 35.91
N ALA A 248 -9.65 18.11 36.94
CA ALA A 248 -9.03 19.43 36.94
C ALA A 248 -7.50 19.32 36.98
N PHE A 249 -6.96 18.48 37.86
CA PHE A 249 -5.51 18.19 37.92
C PHE A 249 -4.96 17.63 36.61
N ASP A 250 -5.64 16.64 36.00
CA ASP A 250 -5.22 16.09 34.71
C ASP A 250 -5.17 17.16 33.60
N LYS A 251 -6.11 18.12 33.61
CA LYS A 251 -6.09 19.24 32.66
C LYS A 251 -4.92 20.19 32.92
N VAL A 252 -4.61 20.49 34.18
CA VAL A 252 -3.47 21.34 34.58
C VAL A 252 -2.14 20.70 34.22
N GLU A 253 -2.01 19.37 34.39
CA GLU A 253 -0.84 18.59 33.95
C GLU A 253 -0.69 18.58 32.41
N GLY A 254 -1.69 19.05 31.66
CA GLY A 254 -1.70 19.09 30.20
C GLY A 254 -2.20 17.81 29.55
N LYS A 255 -2.80 16.88 30.32
CA LYS A 255 -3.48 15.70 29.76
C LYS A 255 -4.80 16.12 29.12
N LYS A 256 -5.05 15.61 27.92
CA LYS A 256 -6.29 15.89 27.17
C LYS A 256 -7.43 15.00 27.67
N VAL A 257 -8.23 15.50 28.61
CA VAL A 257 -9.45 14.83 29.10
C VAL A 257 -10.55 14.88 28.02
N LYS A 258 -11.05 13.72 27.56
CA LYS A 258 -12.01 13.60 26.43
C LYS A 258 -13.30 12.88 26.83
N ASP A 259 -14.01 13.44 27.80
CA ASP A 259 -15.14 12.77 28.45
C ASP A 259 -16.52 13.18 27.90
N ASP A 260 -16.57 14.02 26.86
CA ASP A 260 -17.83 14.52 26.31
C ASP A 260 -18.61 13.42 25.57
N THR A 261 -19.71 12.97 26.18
CA THR A 261 -20.56 11.89 25.64
C THR A 261 -21.03 12.14 24.20
N LYS A 262 -21.48 13.36 23.90
CA LYS A 262 -21.94 13.77 22.56
C LYS A 262 -20.81 13.70 21.52
N LEU A 263 -19.60 14.13 21.89
CA LEU A 263 -18.43 14.10 20.99
C LEU A 263 -17.93 12.67 20.78
N LEU A 264 -17.91 11.84 21.83
CA LEU A 264 -17.54 10.43 21.76
C LEU A 264 -18.49 9.66 20.83
N GLN A 265 -19.80 9.89 20.92
CA GLN A 265 -20.78 9.29 20.00
C GLN A 265 -20.57 9.74 18.54
N LYS A 266 -20.30 11.04 18.32
CA LYS A 266 -19.96 11.56 16.98
C LYS A 266 -18.69 10.91 16.43
N ALA A 267 -17.65 10.74 17.25
CA ALA A 267 -16.42 10.06 16.87
C ALA A 267 -16.66 8.60 16.46
N ILE A 268 -17.50 7.87 17.22
CA ILE A 268 -17.92 6.50 16.87
C ILE A 268 -18.65 6.47 15.53
N LYS A 269 -19.61 7.39 15.32
CA LYS A 269 -20.36 7.51 14.05
C LYS A 269 -19.42 7.80 12.88
N LYS A 270 -18.47 8.73 13.04
CA LYS A 270 -17.48 9.06 12.01
C LYS A 270 -16.63 7.84 11.63
N ARG A 271 -16.10 7.10 12.62
CA ARG A 271 -15.34 5.87 12.40
C ARG A 271 -16.16 4.80 11.67
N ARG A 272 -17.45 4.65 12.02
CA ARG A 272 -18.37 3.74 11.32
C ARG A 272 -18.57 4.13 9.85
N VAL A 273 -18.77 5.42 9.57
CA VAL A 273 -18.92 5.93 8.20
C VAL A 273 -17.64 5.72 7.38
N GLU A 274 -16.47 5.99 7.96
CA GLU A 274 -15.17 5.74 7.31
C GLU A 274 -14.99 4.27 6.96
N LYS A 275 -15.33 3.35 7.88
CA LYS A 275 -15.28 1.91 7.62
C LYS A 275 -16.27 1.47 6.54
N LYS A 276 -17.48 2.05 6.48
CA LYS A 276 -18.44 1.80 5.38
C LYS A 276 -17.90 2.28 4.04
N LYS A 277 -17.29 3.48 3.99
CA LYS A 277 -16.64 4.02 2.79
C LYS A 277 -15.45 3.17 2.36
N ALA A 278 -14.67 2.65 3.31
CA ALA A 278 -13.59 1.72 2.99
C ALA A 278 -14.15 0.41 2.41
N LYS A 279 -15.14 -0.21 3.07
CA LYS A 279 -15.76 -1.46 2.61
C LYS A 279 -16.30 -1.35 1.18
N THR A 280 -17.03 -0.28 0.88
CA THR A 280 -17.58 0.01 -0.46
C THR A 280 -16.48 0.18 -1.52
N LYS A 281 -15.45 0.98 -1.23
CA LYS A 281 -14.30 1.11 -2.14
C LYS A 281 -13.59 -0.22 -2.40
N TRP A 282 -13.46 -1.07 -1.37
CA TRP A 282 -12.85 -2.39 -1.52
C TRP A 282 -13.72 -3.34 -2.36
N SER A 283 -15.04 -3.33 -2.17
CA SER A 283 -15.95 -4.11 -3.02
C SER A 283 -15.94 -3.64 -4.46
N GLU A 284 -15.96 -2.32 -4.70
CA GLU A 284 -15.86 -1.74 -6.06
C GLU A 284 -14.56 -2.13 -6.74
N ARG A 285 -13.43 -2.14 -6.01
CA ARG A 285 -12.14 -2.61 -6.54
C ARG A 285 -12.19 -4.08 -6.93
N LYS A 286 -12.76 -4.95 -6.09
CA LYS A 286 -12.91 -6.38 -6.39
C LYS A 286 -13.78 -6.58 -7.64
N GLN A 287 -14.93 -5.92 -7.71
CA GLN A 287 -15.82 -5.97 -8.88
C GLN A 287 -15.14 -5.46 -10.15
N LYS A 288 -14.34 -4.40 -10.06
CA LYS A 288 -13.58 -3.88 -11.20
C LYS A 288 -12.54 -4.89 -11.70
N VAL A 289 -11.81 -5.52 -10.78
CA VAL A 289 -10.82 -6.56 -11.13
C VAL A 289 -11.52 -7.72 -11.84
N GLU A 290 -12.61 -8.22 -11.27
CA GLU A 290 -13.39 -9.31 -11.86
C GLU A 290 -13.91 -8.95 -13.26
N HIS A 291 -14.53 -7.77 -13.40
CA HIS A 291 -14.98 -7.26 -14.69
C HIS A 291 -13.82 -7.13 -15.70
N ASP A 292 -12.64 -6.67 -15.28
CA ASP A 292 -11.49 -6.53 -16.16
C ASP A 292 -10.95 -7.91 -16.60
N ILE A 293 -11.00 -8.93 -15.74
CA ILE A 293 -10.68 -10.33 -16.07
C ILE A 293 -11.68 -10.89 -17.07
N GLN A 294 -12.99 -10.82 -16.77
CA GLN A 294 -14.06 -11.29 -17.65
C GLN A 294 -14.01 -10.62 -19.02
N LYS A 295 -13.75 -9.31 -19.07
CA LYS A 295 -13.59 -8.57 -20.32
C LYS A 295 -12.43 -9.08 -21.16
N ARG A 296 -11.30 -9.45 -20.54
CA ARG A 296 -10.15 -10.03 -21.27
C ARG A 296 -10.47 -11.43 -21.76
N GLN A 297 -11.11 -12.27 -20.94
CA GLN A 297 -11.53 -13.61 -21.32
C GLN A 297 -12.54 -13.57 -22.47
N LYS A 298 -13.56 -12.72 -22.40
CA LYS A 298 -14.55 -12.52 -23.47
C LYS A 298 -13.89 -12.11 -24.79
N LYS A 299 -12.95 -11.16 -24.75
CA LYS A 299 -12.17 -10.77 -25.95
C LYS A 299 -11.34 -11.93 -26.52
N ARG A 300 -10.77 -12.78 -25.65
CA ARG A 300 -10.03 -13.96 -26.10
C ARG A 300 -10.96 -14.94 -26.79
N GLN A 301 -12.13 -15.21 -26.20
CA GLN A 301 -13.14 -16.10 -26.79
C GLN A 301 -13.63 -15.58 -28.14
N GLU A 302 -13.99 -14.29 -28.23
CA GLU A 302 -14.41 -13.66 -29.49
C GLU A 302 -13.33 -13.77 -30.58
N ASN A 303 -12.05 -13.59 -30.22
CA ASN A 303 -10.93 -13.75 -31.16
C ASN A 303 -10.73 -15.21 -31.60
N LEU A 304 -10.89 -16.18 -30.70
CA LEU A 304 -10.80 -17.61 -31.02
C LEU A 304 -11.97 -18.04 -31.93
N ASP A 305 -13.18 -17.60 -31.61
CA ASP A 305 -14.37 -17.86 -32.43
C ASP A 305 -14.23 -17.25 -33.82
N LYS A 306 -13.71 -16.02 -33.90
CA LYS A 306 -13.40 -15.38 -35.18
C LYS A 306 -12.38 -16.19 -35.98
N ARG A 307 -11.27 -16.63 -35.37
CA ARG A 307 -10.27 -17.48 -36.03
C ARG A 307 -10.86 -18.82 -36.50
N SER A 308 -11.73 -19.43 -35.69
CA SER A 308 -12.42 -20.68 -36.03
C SER A 308 -13.36 -20.49 -37.23
N LYS A 309 -14.18 -19.44 -37.21
CA LYS A 309 -15.07 -19.07 -38.32
C LYS A 309 -14.29 -18.74 -39.59
N ASP A 310 -13.22 -17.95 -39.48
CA ASP A 310 -12.36 -17.60 -40.61
C ASP A 310 -11.68 -18.84 -41.23
N LYS A 311 -11.23 -19.80 -40.39
CA LYS A 311 -10.69 -21.09 -40.86
C LYS A 311 -11.75 -21.90 -41.60
N ARG A 312 -12.98 -21.98 -41.07
CA ARG A 312 -14.12 -22.66 -41.73
C ARG A 312 -14.47 -22.00 -43.06
N ASN A 313 -14.59 -20.67 -43.07
CA ASN A 313 -14.88 -19.88 -44.27
C ASN A 313 -13.78 -20.01 -45.33
N LYS A 314 -12.50 -20.04 -44.93
CA LYS A 314 -11.39 -20.27 -45.86
C LYS A 314 -11.47 -21.66 -46.49
N LYS A 315 -11.77 -22.70 -45.70
CA LYS A 315 -11.98 -24.07 -46.22
C LYS A 315 -13.13 -24.13 -47.22
N LEU A 316 -14.28 -23.52 -46.90
CA LEU A 316 -15.44 -23.43 -47.79
C LEU A 316 -15.08 -22.72 -49.10
N LYS A 317 -14.43 -21.55 -49.03
CA LYS A 317 -13.97 -20.81 -50.22
C LYS A 317 -13.01 -21.63 -51.07
N THR A 318 -12.08 -22.37 -50.47
CA THR A 318 -11.16 -23.24 -51.22
C THR A 318 -11.84 -24.46 -51.85
N ALA A 319 -12.89 -25.01 -51.23
CA ALA A 319 -13.66 -26.11 -51.79
C ALA A 319 -14.51 -25.65 -52.98
N SER A 320 -15.20 -24.51 -52.85
CA SER A 320 -15.96 -23.86 -53.94
C SER A 320 -15.07 -23.54 -55.14
N LYS A 321 -13.88 -22.94 -54.93
CA LYS A 321 -12.92 -22.67 -56.02
C LYS A 321 -12.44 -23.93 -56.74
N LYS A 322 -12.48 -25.10 -56.09
CA LYS A 322 -12.11 -26.40 -56.67
C LYS A 322 -13.32 -27.15 -57.26
N GLY A 323 -14.48 -26.52 -57.36
CA GLY A 323 -15.70 -27.12 -57.92
C GLY A 323 -16.32 -28.23 -57.07
N ARG A 324 -15.93 -28.37 -55.79
CA ARG A 324 -16.52 -29.37 -54.88
C ARG A 324 -17.86 -28.86 -54.34
N ILE A 325 -18.91 -29.68 -54.47
CA ILE A 325 -20.26 -29.41 -53.92
C ILE A 325 -20.14 -29.24 -52.41
N ILE A 326 -20.61 -28.10 -51.90
CA ILE A 326 -20.58 -27.78 -50.47
C ILE A 326 -21.94 -28.18 -49.89
N PRO A 327 -22.02 -29.18 -48.99
CA PRO A 327 -23.29 -29.55 -48.35
C PRO A 327 -23.72 -28.45 -47.38
N GLY A 328 -24.94 -27.94 -47.53
CA GLY A 328 -25.55 -26.97 -46.60
C GLY A 328 -25.28 -25.50 -46.94
N TYR A 329 -24.96 -25.18 -48.19
CA TYR A 329 -25.17 -23.87 -48.79
C TYR A 329 -26.11 -23.99 -49.99
#